data_AF-A0A8B6HHF0-F1
#
_entry.id   AF-A0A8B6HHF0-F1
#
_cell.length_a   1.000
_cell.length_b   1.000
_cell.length_c   1.000
_cell.angle_alpha   90.00
_cell.angle_beta   90.00
_cell.angle_gamma   90.00
#
_symmetry.space_group_name_H-M   'P 1'
#
loop_
_entity.id
_entity.type
_entity.pdbx_description
1 polymer ?
#
loop_
_entity_poly.entity_id
_entity_poly.type
_entity_poly.pdbx_seq_one_letter_code
_entity_poly.pdbx_strand_id
1 'polypeptide(L)'
;MTILDTLIVTVLSCISVTSTNEWNPIRNTLYGNIRGKVTSRLSGKHVEEYLGIPYASPPIGSLRFERPVPPLNWSDIKDTISLPPACPQYGSDYIDIHREGFNAFDEDCLYMNLYVPKTKQKSLPVLLYVHGGSNIAGMGAMLDGDVLAAHGEIIVITFNYRLGIYGFYADKSKGIEGIYGLLDQVQAMEWVNQNIKYFNGDPERVTIHGHSLGASDVGLHIVSNLTKGLFKNAIIHSGSPIAHWFLSDCVRTSRKTSFPVNCRPGTTRVNNKFSPIHDKRMNISEEMLNVGLTEDITFGTYPITIDGYYTTESPELVYRCGNNIHAESVLLVLSRDELFPSLSTEGTIDNHTIEGLTNYYQTLFPDEDQFASDANLVFNEWKESKVLPFPQASRIQADLIFYTPMIKLADIVSRWLNKTYLLSFEYISETPSGPLWQGVPHGWDLFYMFGMPLVGHHLHNYTARDVEVTKTSMSLLSDYVKYGYLSTNDTELTEVYDSNIRNYYKIDYNGTQAVVTTGVNFRKPYYEFWNKYLYKYEDTMCDTSTKLSVCSYNIWFPVTIYTLFYMI
;
A
#
# COMPACT_ATOMS: atom_id res chain seq x y z
N MET A 1 -39.16 -77.06 5.31
CA MET A 1 -37.91 -76.54 4.74
C MET A 1 -38.23 -75.17 4.16
N THR A 2 -37.66 -74.14 4.77
CA THR A 2 -38.02 -72.71 4.70
C THR A 2 -37.50 -72.04 3.43
N ILE A 3 -38.39 -71.37 2.68
CA ILE A 3 -38.04 -70.24 1.82
C ILE A 3 -39.21 -69.25 1.96
N LEU A 4 -38.96 -68.15 2.69
CA LEU A 4 -39.85 -67.00 2.78
C LEU A 4 -39.19 -65.90 1.94
N ASP A 5 -39.90 -65.44 0.92
CA ASP A 5 -39.46 -64.38 0.01
C ASP A 5 -39.34 -63.03 0.74
N THR A 6 -38.14 -62.46 0.71
CA THR A 6 -37.84 -61.14 1.26
C THR A 6 -38.20 -60.07 0.23
N LEU A 7 -39.24 -59.29 0.51
CA LEU A 7 -39.63 -58.11 -0.26
C LEU A 7 -38.63 -56.97 0.00
N ILE A 8 -37.85 -56.59 -1.03
CA ILE A 8 -36.98 -55.41 -0.98
C ILE A 8 -37.83 -54.17 -1.26
N VAL A 9 -38.07 -53.35 -0.23
CA VAL A 9 -38.65 -52.01 -0.38
C VAL A 9 -37.53 -51.02 -0.69
N THR A 10 -37.41 -50.62 -1.95
CA THR A 10 -36.56 -49.50 -2.37
C THR A 10 -37.23 -48.19 -1.98
N VAL A 11 -36.72 -47.54 -0.93
CA VAL A 11 -37.06 -46.15 -0.60
C VAL A 11 -36.26 -45.25 -1.53
N LEU A 12 -36.91 -44.71 -2.58
CA LEU A 12 -36.36 -43.59 -3.34
C LEU A 12 -36.43 -42.34 -2.45
N SER A 13 -35.28 -41.96 -1.87
CA SER A 13 -35.11 -40.61 -1.33
C SER A 13 -34.99 -39.63 -2.50
N CYS A 14 -36.02 -38.81 -2.71
CA CYS A 14 -35.90 -37.60 -3.51
C CYS A 14 -34.88 -36.67 -2.82
N ILE A 15 -33.63 -36.73 -3.26
CA ILE A 15 -32.67 -35.66 -3.02
C ILE A 15 -33.16 -34.49 -3.87
N SER A 16 -33.87 -33.56 -3.24
CA SER A 16 -34.06 -32.23 -3.79
C SER A 16 -32.67 -31.60 -3.90
N VAL A 17 -32.08 -31.67 -5.09
CA VAL A 17 -30.96 -30.81 -5.46
C VAL A 17 -31.51 -29.39 -5.41
N THR A 18 -31.28 -28.70 -4.31
CA THR A 18 -31.43 -27.25 -4.26
C THR A 18 -30.38 -26.71 -5.21
N SER A 19 -30.77 -26.42 -6.45
CA SER A 19 -29.98 -25.55 -7.31
C SER A 19 -29.86 -24.23 -6.57
N THR A 20 -28.71 -23.96 -5.96
CA THR A 20 -28.32 -22.59 -5.68
C THR A 20 -28.39 -21.91 -7.04
N ASN A 21 -29.37 -21.03 -7.24
CA ASN A 21 -29.38 -20.16 -8.40
C ASN A 21 -28.10 -19.32 -8.28
N GLU A 22 -27.01 -19.78 -8.87
CA GLU A 22 -25.77 -19.02 -9.00
C GLU A 22 -26.13 -17.80 -9.84
N TRP A 23 -26.41 -16.70 -9.15
CA TRP A 23 -26.58 -15.42 -9.77
C TRP A 23 -25.23 -15.02 -10.33
N ASN A 24 -25.09 -15.24 -11.63
CA ASN A 24 -23.88 -14.94 -12.38
C ASN A 24 -24.12 -13.67 -13.21
N PRO A 25 -23.99 -12.48 -12.59
CA PRO A 25 -24.27 -11.22 -13.25
C PRO A 25 -23.30 -11.02 -14.43
N ILE A 26 -23.83 -10.53 -15.54
CA ILE A 26 -23.04 -10.19 -16.73
C ILE A 26 -23.00 -8.68 -16.87
N ARG A 27 -21.80 -8.14 -17.05
CA ARG A 27 -21.56 -6.71 -17.29
C ARG A 27 -20.75 -6.53 -18.56
N ASN A 28 -21.01 -5.41 -19.24
CA ASN A 28 -20.26 -5.04 -20.42
C ASN A 28 -19.04 -4.23 -19.99
N THR A 29 -17.94 -4.38 -20.72
CA THR A 29 -16.78 -3.47 -20.67
C THR A 29 -16.51 -2.97 -22.08
N LEU A 30 -15.56 -2.04 -22.27
CA LEU A 30 -15.11 -1.65 -23.60
C LEU A 30 -14.44 -2.79 -24.38
N TYR A 31 -13.94 -3.81 -23.67
CA TYR A 31 -13.15 -4.90 -24.25
C TYR A 31 -13.98 -6.16 -24.51
N GLY A 32 -15.14 -6.29 -23.87
CA GLY A 32 -16.05 -7.42 -24.00
C GLY A 32 -16.88 -7.66 -22.75
N ASN A 33 -17.75 -8.67 -22.79
CA ASN A 33 -18.62 -9.00 -21.67
C ASN A 33 -17.89 -9.85 -20.63
N ILE A 34 -18.18 -9.61 -19.35
CA ILE A 34 -17.65 -10.40 -18.23
C ILE A 34 -18.77 -10.97 -17.38
N ARG A 35 -18.55 -12.17 -16.83
CA ARG A 35 -19.46 -12.84 -15.89
C ARG A 35 -18.83 -12.88 -14.50
N GLY A 36 -19.49 -12.28 -13.53
CA GLY A 36 -19.12 -12.32 -12.11
C GLY A 36 -19.91 -13.37 -11.33
N LYS A 37 -19.75 -13.33 -10.01
CA LYS A 37 -20.53 -14.10 -9.03
C LYS A 37 -21.13 -13.16 -7.98
N VAL A 38 -22.03 -13.64 -7.14
CA VAL A 38 -22.61 -12.85 -6.04
C VAL A 38 -22.22 -13.43 -4.70
N THR A 39 -21.72 -12.57 -3.81
CA THR A 39 -21.46 -12.89 -2.39
C THR A 39 -22.48 -12.22 -1.48
N SER A 40 -22.66 -12.77 -0.28
CA SER A 40 -23.61 -12.29 0.73
C SER A 40 -23.04 -12.41 2.15
N ARG A 41 -21.77 -11.99 2.35
CA ARG A 41 -21.09 -12.13 3.65
C ARG A 41 -21.67 -11.23 4.76
N LEU A 42 -22.38 -10.15 4.39
CA LEU A 42 -23.14 -9.33 5.33
C LEU A 42 -24.64 -9.60 5.19
N SER A 43 -25.32 -9.88 6.31
CA SER A 43 -26.74 -10.21 6.32
C SER A 43 -27.59 -9.15 5.62
N GLY A 44 -28.41 -9.59 4.65
CA GLY A 44 -29.29 -8.73 3.86
C GLY A 44 -28.59 -7.85 2.82
N LYS A 45 -27.27 -7.98 2.65
CA LYS A 45 -26.49 -7.26 1.64
C LYS A 45 -25.89 -8.24 0.63
N HIS A 46 -25.87 -7.84 -0.64
CA HIS A 46 -25.31 -8.62 -1.73
C HIS A 46 -24.26 -7.79 -2.48
N VAL A 47 -23.21 -8.45 -2.96
CA VAL A 47 -22.15 -7.81 -3.75
C VAL A 47 -21.90 -8.65 -4.99
N GLU A 48 -21.89 -8.01 -6.17
CA GLU A 48 -21.40 -8.62 -7.40
C GLU A 48 -19.87 -8.57 -7.38
N GLU A 49 -19.22 -9.73 -7.45
CA GLU A 49 -17.77 -9.87 -7.51
C GLU A 49 -17.33 -10.24 -8.92
N TYR A 50 -16.36 -9.50 -9.44
CA TYR A 50 -15.71 -9.79 -10.71
C TYR A 50 -14.21 -9.91 -10.44
N LEU A 51 -13.72 -11.15 -10.34
CA LEU A 51 -12.36 -11.48 -9.94
C LEU A 51 -11.52 -11.83 -11.19
N GLY A 52 -10.34 -11.24 -11.32
CA GLY A 52 -9.46 -11.52 -12.46
C GLY A 52 -9.86 -10.85 -13.78
N ILE A 53 -10.31 -9.58 -13.74
CA ILE A 53 -10.55 -8.80 -14.96
C ILE A 53 -9.20 -8.32 -15.51
N PRO A 54 -8.83 -8.64 -16.77
CA PRO A 54 -7.60 -8.13 -17.37
C PRO A 54 -7.74 -6.63 -17.64
N TYR A 55 -6.84 -5.83 -17.08
CA TYR A 55 -6.81 -4.38 -17.33
C TYR A 55 -5.68 -3.95 -18.26
N ALA A 56 -4.77 -4.88 -18.58
CA ALA A 56 -3.70 -4.73 -19.55
C ALA A 56 -3.46 -6.06 -20.27
N SER A 57 -2.72 -6.01 -21.38
CA SER A 57 -2.18 -7.19 -22.04
C SER A 57 -1.08 -7.84 -21.18
N PRO A 58 -0.92 -9.18 -21.23
CA PRO A 58 0.10 -9.88 -20.45
C PRO A 58 1.52 -9.34 -20.74
N PRO A 59 2.30 -8.91 -19.73
CA PRO A 59 3.62 -8.31 -19.92
C PRO A 59 4.73 -9.37 -20.13
N ILE A 60 4.46 -10.36 -20.98
CA ILE A 60 5.32 -11.52 -21.24
C ILE A 60 6.12 -11.37 -22.54
N GLY A 61 7.20 -12.14 -22.65
CA GLY A 61 8.01 -12.18 -23.87
C GLY A 61 8.55 -10.80 -24.25
N SER A 62 8.22 -10.32 -25.46
CA SER A 62 8.65 -9.00 -25.93
C SER A 62 8.01 -7.83 -25.18
N LEU A 63 6.96 -8.06 -24.40
CA LEU A 63 6.35 -7.05 -23.52
C LEU A 63 6.98 -7.04 -22.12
N ARG A 64 7.90 -7.96 -21.83
CA ARG A 64 8.68 -7.95 -20.59
C ARG A 64 9.57 -6.71 -20.60
N PHE A 65 9.45 -5.89 -19.56
CA PHE A 65 10.08 -4.56 -19.45
C PHE A 65 9.61 -3.55 -20.51
N GLU A 66 8.36 -3.68 -20.97
CA GLU A 66 7.66 -2.63 -21.71
C GLU A 66 6.57 -1.97 -20.86
N ARG A 67 6.14 -0.79 -21.30
CA ARG A 67 4.96 -0.12 -20.74
C ARG A 67 3.72 -1.01 -20.95
N PRO A 68 2.76 -1.01 -20.01
CA PRO A 68 1.53 -1.79 -20.19
C PRO A 68 0.80 -1.33 -21.45
N VAL A 69 0.17 -2.29 -22.11
CA VAL A 69 -0.67 -2.07 -23.28
C VAL A 69 -2.11 -2.42 -22.86
N PRO A 70 -3.13 -1.70 -23.33
CA PRO A 70 -4.53 -2.07 -23.08
C PRO A 70 -4.82 -3.55 -23.42
N PRO A 71 -5.81 -4.17 -22.74
CA PRO A 71 -6.14 -5.56 -22.97
C PRO A 71 -6.75 -5.75 -24.37
N LEU A 72 -6.57 -6.94 -24.94
CA LEU A 72 -7.21 -7.29 -26.21
C LEU A 72 -8.72 -7.45 -26.02
N ASN A 73 -9.50 -7.06 -27.03
CA ASN A 73 -10.93 -7.31 -27.04
C ASN A 73 -11.21 -8.82 -27.13
N TRP A 74 -12.30 -9.26 -26.51
CA TRP A 74 -12.82 -10.62 -26.60
C TRP A 74 -14.29 -10.63 -27.03
N SER A 75 -14.68 -11.62 -27.83
CA SER A 75 -16.04 -11.72 -28.39
C SER A 75 -17.03 -12.44 -27.47
N ASP A 76 -16.57 -13.47 -26.76
CA ASP A 76 -17.41 -14.28 -25.88
C ASP A 76 -17.56 -13.66 -24.49
N ILE A 77 -18.34 -14.27 -23.61
CA ILE A 77 -18.41 -13.82 -22.21
C ILE A 77 -17.20 -14.40 -21.46
N LYS A 78 -16.35 -13.54 -20.90
CA LYS A 78 -15.20 -13.96 -20.09
C LYS A 78 -15.63 -14.20 -18.64
N ASP A 79 -15.30 -15.36 -18.09
CA ASP A 79 -15.56 -15.67 -16.68
C ASP A 79 -14.52 -14.97 -15.80
N THR A 80 -15.03 -14.19 -14.84
CA THR A 80 -14.25 -13.44 -13.85
C THR A 80 -14.75 -13.80 -12.45
N ILE A 81 -14.67 -15.07 -12.09
CA ILE A 81 -15.23 -15.66 -10.85
C ILE A 81 -14.17 -16.22 -9.90
N SER A 82 -12.91 -16.24 -10.36
CA SER A 82 -11.75 -16.79 -9.67
C SER A 82 -10.64 -15.75 -9.58
N LEU A 83 -9.84 -15.84 -8.52
CA LEU A 83 -8.70 -14.93 -8.35
C LEU A 83 -7.66 -15.13 -9.46
N PRO A 84 -7.05 -14.04 -9.96
CA PRO A 84 -5.93 -14.13 -10.88
C PRO A 84 -4.65 -14.58 -10.16
N PRO A 85 -3.63 -15.08 -10.88
CA PRO A 85 -2.31 -15.28 -10.30
C PRO A 85 -1.73 -13.96 -9.77
N ALA A 86 -0.92 -14.04 -8.72
CA ALA A 86 -0.09 -12.92 -8.28
C ALA A 86 1.09 -12.72 -9.25
N CYS A 87 1.64 -11.50 -9.29
CA CYS A 87 2.84 -11.24 -10.06
C CYS A 87 4.04 -12.00 -9.47
N PRO A 88 5.08 -12.34 -10.26
CA PRO A 88 6.23 -13.08 -9.78
C PRO A 88 6.96 -12.29 -8.69
N GLN A 89 7.18 -12.94 -7.55
CA GLN A 89 7.73 -12.35 -6.33
C GLN A 89 8.37 -13.45 -5.48
N TYR A 90 9.22 -13.05 -4.54
CA TYR A 90 9.87 -13.99 -3.61
C TYR A 90 9.21 -13.93 -2.24
N GLY A 91 8.96 -15.10 -1.65
CA GLY A 91 8.27 -15.26 -0.38
C GLY A 91 6.75 -15.18 -0.53
N SER A 92 6.06 -16.32 -0.50
CA SER A 92 4.59 -16.37 -0.49
C SER A 92 4.01 -15.93 0.85
N ASP A 93 4.81 -15.97 1.91
CA ASP A 93 4.42 -15.72 3.29
C ASP A 93 3.62 -14.41 3.48
N TYR A 94 3.96 -13.31 2.76
CA TYR A 94 3.18 -12.08 2.86
C TYR A 94 1.75 -12.30 2.37
N ILE A 95 1.58 -12.97 1.22
CA ILE A 95 0.27 -13.31 0.70
C ILE A 95 -0.41 -14.34 1.60
N ASP A 96 0.33 -15.33 2.11
CA ASP A 96 -0.22 -16.40 2.96
C ASP A 96 -0.83 -15.87 4.26
N ILE A 97 -0.26 -14.83 4.87
CA ILE A 97 -0.84 -14.13 6.04
C ILE A 97 -2.26 -13.63 5.74
N HIS A 98 -2.51 -13.22 4.50
CA HIS A 98 -3.81 -12.69 4.06
C HIS A 98 -4.70 -13.77 3.41
N ARG A 99 -4.09 -14.79 2.80
CA ARG A 99 -4.72 -15.85 2.01
C ARG A 99 -3.93 -17.15 2.13
N GLU A 100 -4.19 -17.88 3.20
CA GLU A 100 -3.55 -19.16 3.49
C GLU A 100 -3.56 -20.13 2.29
N GLY A 101 -2.37 -20.59 1.89
CA GLY A 101 -2.21 -21.62 0.86
C GLY A 101 -2.28 -21.12 -0.57
N PHE A 102 -2.22 -19.79 -0.78
CA PHE A 102 -2.18 -19.22 -2.13
C PHE A 102 -0.81 -19.45 -2.79
N ASN A 103 -0.79 -20.11 -3.93
CA ASN A 103 0.45 -20.50 -4.60
C ASN A 103 0.47 -20.25 -6.12
N ALA A 104 -0.44 -19.42 -6.64
CA ALA A 104 -0.53 -19.12 -8.06
C ALA A 104 0.25 -17.85 -8.42
N PHE A 105 1.38 -18.00 -9.12
CA PHE A 105 2.23 -16.89 -9.56
C PHE A 105 2.50 -16.99 -11.07
N ASP A 106 2.35 -15.90 -11.80
CA ASP A 106 2.59 -15.85 -13.26
C ASP A 106 3.01 -14.43 -13.67
N GLU A 107 3.77 -14.27 -14.76
CA GLU A 107 4.04 -12.96 -15.36
C GLU A 107 2.79 -12.35 -16.01
N ASP A 108 1.86 -13.19 -16.49
CA ASP A 108 0.51 -12.76 -16.81
C ASP A 108 -0.27 -12.51 -15.51
N CYS A 109 -0.06 -11.35 -14.91
CA CYS A 109 -0.64 -10.98 -13.61
C CYS A 109 -1.41 -9.66 -13.59
N LEU A 110 -1.52 -8.93 -14.71
CA LEU A 110 -2.13 -7.59 -14.78
C LEU A 110 -3.67 -7.64 -14.77
N TYR A 111 -4.20 -8.02 -13.62
CA TYR A 111 -5.61 -8.24 -13.36
C TYR A 111 -6.12 -7.39 -12.20
N MET A 112 -7.42 -7.08 -12.22
CA MET A 112 -8.13 -6.42 -11.13
C MET A 112 -9.35 -7.21 -10.67
N ASN A 113 -9.79 -6.91 -9.45
CA ASN A 113 -10.97 -7.45 -8.80
C ASN A 113 -11.93 -6.31 -8.50
N LEU A 114 -13.20 -6.46 -8.89
CA LEU A 114 -14.26 -5.48 -8.68
C LEU A 114 -15.30 -6.02 -7.69
N TYR A 115 -15.65 -5.22 -6.69
CA TYR A 115 -16.68 -5.52 -5.70
C TYR A 115 -17.77 -4.45 -5.78
N VAL A 116 -18.92 -4.79 -6.37
CA VAL A 116 -20.01 -3.86 -6.66
C VAL A 116 -21.19 -4.13 -5.74
N PRO A 117 -21.52 -3.23 -4.81
CA PRO A 117 -22.63 -3.47 -3.88
C PRO A 117 -23.96 -3.38 -4.62
N LYS A 118 -24.86 -4.32 -4.33
CA LYS A 118 -26.21 -4.27 -4.84
C LYS A 118 -27.02 -3.26 -4.05
N THR A 119 -27.15 -2.05 -4.60
CA THR A 119 -27.89 -0.94 -3.99
C THR A 119 -28.86 -0.28 -4.97
N LYS A 120 -29.78 0.52 -4.44
CA LYS A 120 -30.67 1.39 -5.23
C LYS A 120 -29.96 2.66 -5.72
N GLN A 121 -28.81 2.99 -5.14
CA GLN A 121 -28.02 4.14 -5.53
C GLN A 121 -27.51 4.00 -6.97
N LYS A 122 -27.44 5.14 -7.67
CA LYS A 122 -26.81 5.26 -8.99
C LYS A 122 -25.59 6.17 -8.83
N SER A 123 -24.57 6.02 -9.68
CA SER A 123 -23.33 6.81 -9.61
C SER A 123 -22.58 6.57 -8.29
N LEU A 124 -22.14 5.33 -8.09
CA LEU A 124 -21.44 4.90 -6.89
C LEU A 124 -20.02 5.50 -6.83
N PRO A 125 -19.58 6.00 -5.68
CA PRO A 125 -18.17 6.29 -5.43
C PRO A 125 -17.32 5.03 -5.61
N VAL A 126 -16.07 5.23 -5.99
CA VAL A 126 -15.14 4.15 -6.30
C VAL A 126 -13.89 4.29 -5.44
N LEU A 127 -13.53 3.24 -4.71
CA LEU A 127 -12.25 3.09 -4.04
C LEU A 127 -11.35 2.21 -4.92
N LEU A 128 -10.21 2.73 -5.36
CA LEU A 128 -9.18 1.97 -6.07
C LEU A 128 -7.98 1.77 -5.14
N TYR A 129 -7.73 0.53 -4.73
CA TYR A 129 -6.71 0.18 -3.74
C TYR A 129 -5.40 -0.31 -4.37
N VAL A 130 -4.29 0.33 -4.00
CA VAL A 130 -2.91 0.01 -4.38
C VAL A 130 -2.25 -0.68 -3.18
N HIS A 131 -1.98 -1.98 -3.31
CA HIS A 131 -1.42 -2.77 -2.20
C HIS A 131 0.02 -2.37 -1.86
N GLY A 132 0.43 -2.65 -0.62
CA GLY A 132 1.82 -2.50 -0.16
C GLY A 132 2.66 -3.75 -0.44
N GLY A 133 3.78 -3.87 0.29
CA GLY A 133 4.73 -4.99 0.16
C GLY A 133 6.05 -4.60 -0.48
N SER A 134 6.53 -3.39 -0.16
CA SER A 134 7.87 -2.92 -0.52
C SER A 134 8.19 -2.87 -2.03
N ASN A 135 7.15 -2.89 -2.88
CA ASN A 135 7.28 -3.10 -4.33
C ASN A 135 8.03 -4.40 -4.70
N ILE A 136 8.07 -5.37 -3.77
CA ILE A 136 8.72 -6.69 -3.94
C ILE A 136 7.67 -7.80 -3.93
N ALA A 137 6.68 -7.69 -3.05
CA ALA A 137 5.68 -8.70 -2.77
C ALA A 137 4.28 -8.09 -2.61
N GLY A 138 3.27 -8.95 -2.57
CA GLY A 138 1.86 -8.61 -2.42
C GLY A 138 1.04 -8.93 -3.67
N MET A 139 -0.28 -8.81 -3.51
CA MET A 139 -1.25 -8.89 -4.60
C MET A 139 -2.52 -8.10 -4.24
N GLY A 140 -3.28 -7.68 -5.25
CA GLY A 140 -4.55 -6.98 -5.03
C GLY A 140 -5.56 -7.81 -4.24
N ALA A 141 -5.50 -9.15 -4.34
CA ALA A 141 -6.42 -10.00 -3.62
C ALA A 141 -6.13 -10.11 -2.12
N MET A 142 -5.05 -9.58 -1.54
CA MET A 142 -4.78 -9.71 -0.09
C MET A 142 -5.90 -9.16 0.80
N LEU A 143 -6.73 -8.26 0.26
CA LEU A 143 -7.93 -7.77 0.94
C LEU A 143 -9.14 -8.04 0.06
N ASP A 144 -10.15 -8.70 0.63
CA ASP A 144 -11.46 -8.80 0.00
C ASP A 144 -12.20 -7.46 0.16
N GLY A 145 -12.73 -6.92 -0.94
CA GLY A 145 -13.41 -5.62 -0.94
C GLY A 145 -14.92 -5.68 -0.71
N ASP A 146 -15.55 -6.85 -0.73
CA ASP A 146 -17.01 -7.01 -0.66
C ASP A 146 -17.63 -6.53 0.66
N VAL A 147 -16.99 -6.77 1.81
CA VAL A 147 -17.53 -6.36 3.11
C VAL A 147 -17.55 -4.84 3.22
N LEU A 148 -16.45 -4.18 2.84
CA LEU A 148 -16.37 -2.72 2.77
C LEU A 148 -17.33 -2.15 1.71
N ALA A 149 -17.42 -2.77 0.53
CA ALA A 149 -18.34 -2.36 -0.53
C ALA A 149 -19.80 -2.42 -0.05
N ALA A 150 -20.18 -3.52 0.60
CA ALA A 150 -21.51 -3.71 1.16
C ALA A 150 -21.79 -2.75 2.33
N HIS A 151 -20.82 -2.56 3.24
CA HIS A 151 -20.97 -1.64 4.38
C HIS A 151 -21.16 -0.21 3.92
N GLY A 152 -20.23 0.28 3.10
CA GLY A 152 -20.15 1.66 2.66
C GLY A 152 -21.05 2.02 1.49
N GLU A 153 -21.64 1.05 0.79
CA GLU A 153 -22.33 1.27 -0.50
C GLU A 153 -21.43 2.01 -1.52
N ILE A 154 -20.17 1.58 -1.61
CA ILE A 154 -19.16 2.07 -2.57
C ILE A 154 -18.66 0.91 -3.41
N ILE A 155 -18.15 1.17 -4.62
CA ILE A 155 -17.42 0.15 -5.38
C ILE A 155 -16.01 0.08 -4.81
N VAL A 156 -15.52 -1.12 -4.53
CA VAL A 156 -14.12 -1.36 -4.15
C VAL A 156 -13.42 -2.11 -5.28
N ILE A 157 -12.23 -1.65 -5.63
CA ILE A 157 -11.39 -2.23 -6.68
C ILE A 157 -10.02 -2.52 -6.08
N THR A 158 -9.54 -3.75 -6.23
CA THR A 158 -8.16 -4.11 -5.91
C THR A 158 -7.49 -4.67 -7.16
N PHE A 159 -6.18 -4.49 -7.31
CA PHE A 159 -5.50 -4.94 -8.52
C PHE A 159 -4.05 -5.29 -8.26
N ASN A 160 -3.49 -6.10 -9.16
CA ASN A 160 -2.06 -6.44 -9.17
C ASN A 160 -1.32 -5.45 -10.06
N TYR A 161 -0.05 -5.17 -9.78
CA TYR A 161 0.88 -4.47 -10.67
C TYR A 161 2.24 -5.18 -10.64
N ARG A 162 3.09 -5.01 -11.67
CA ARG A 162 4.40 -5.69 -11.68
C ARG A 162 5.25 -5.26 -10.49
N LEU A 163 5.89 -6.23 -9.85
CA LEU A 163 6.73 -6.05 -8.67
C LEU A 163 8.20 -6.39 -8.97
N GLY A 164 9.07 -6.07 -8.03
CA GLY A 164 10.46 -6.47 -8.02
C GLY A 164 11.21 -6.08 -9.28
N ILE A 165 11.99 -7.03 -9.80
CA ILE A 165 12.71 -6.84 -11.05
C ILE A 165 11.79 -6.53 -12.24
N TYR A 166 10.59 -7.12 -12.28
CA TYR A 166 9.64 -6.95 -13.39
C TYR A 166 9.03 -5.55 -13.44
N GLY A 167 8.82 -4.92 -12.28
CA GLY A 167 8.16 -3.62 -12.16
C GLY A 167 9.12 -2.43 -12.09
N PHE A 168 10.22 -2.58 -11.34
CA PHE A 168 10.95 -1.43 -10.79
C PHE A 168 12.46 -1.48 -11.03
N TYR A 169 12.97 -2.53 -11.67
CA TYR A 169 14.38 -2.57 -12.04
C TYR A 169 14.70 -1.60 -13.18
N ALA A 170 15.66 -0.71 -12.97
CA ALA A 170 16.15 0.24 -13.96
C ALA A 170 17.58 -0.08 -14.40
N ASP A 171 17.80 -0.19 -15.71
CA ASP A 171 19.12 -0.26 -16.34
C ASP A 171 19.09 0.54 -17.65
N LYS A 172 19.42 1.84 -17.54
CA LYS A 172 19.42 2.78 -18.67
C LYS A 172 20.32 2.31 -19.82
N SER A 173 21.38 1.54 -19.55
CA SER A 173 22.29 1.02 -20.58
C SER A 173 21.65 -0.05 -21.47
N LYS A 174 20.64 -0.75 -20.92
CA LYS A 174 19.81 -1.74 -21.61
C LYS A 174 18.46 -1.16 -22.06
N GLY A 175 18.23 0.14 -21.83
CA GLY A 175 16.96 0.81 -22.09
C GLY A 175 15.84 0.42 -21.13
N ILE A 176 16.15 -0.11 -19.94
CA ILE A 176 15.12 -0.50 -18.97
C ILE A 176 14.85 0.69 -18.05
N GLU A 177 13.60 1.19 -18.05
CA GLU A 177 13.19 2.43 -17.37
C GLU A 177 12.95 2.24 -15.87
N GLY A 178 12.45 1.08 -15.44
CA GLY A 178 12.19 0.76 -14.03
C GLY A 178 10.99 1.49 -13.41
N ILE A 179 10.03 1.88 -14.24
CA ILE A 179 8.78 2.55 -13.83
C ILE A 179 7.54 1.73 -14.20
N TYR A 180 7.73 0.47 -14.57
CA TYR A 180 6.68 -0.33 -15.18
C TYR A 180 5.54 -0.63 -14.21
N GLY A 181 5.86 -0.91 -12.94
CA GLY A 181 4.84 -1.08 -11.89
C GLY A 181 3.98 0.16 -11.69
N LEU A 182 4.57 1.36 -11.73
CA LEU A 182 3.82 2.63 -11.68
C LEU A 182 2.92 2.80 -12.91
N LEU A 183 3.43 2.47 -14.10
CA LEU A 183 2.64 2.57 -15.33
C LEU A 183 1.51 1.54 -15.37
N ASP A 184 1.68 0.36 -14.76
CA ASP A 184 0.60 -0.62 -14.59
C ASP A 184 -0.52 -0.03 -13.73
N GLN A 185 -0.18 0.69 -12.65
CA GLN A 185 -1.15 1.41 -11.82
C GLN A 185 -1.86 2.53 -12.61
N VAL A 186 -1.16 3.25 -13.49
CA VAL A 186 -1.78 4.21 -14.44
C VAL A 186 -2.76 3.50 -15.38
N GLN A 187 -2.37 2.38 -15.96
CA GLN A 187 -3.24 1.63 -16.87
C GLN A 187 -4.50 1.12 -16.15
N ALA A 188 -4.38 0.68 -14.89
CA ALA A 188 -5.53 0.30 -14.07
C ALA A 188 -6.46 1.50 -13.82
N MET A 189 -5.92 2.66 -13.47
CA MET A 189 -6.69 3.90 -13.32
C MET A 189 -7.43 4.31 -14.60
N GLU A 190 -6.76 4.24 -15.76
CA GLU A 190 -7.39 4.50 -17.07
C GLU A 190 -8.51 3.50 -17.36
N TRP A 191 -8.29 2.22 -17.06
CA TRP A 191 -9.32 1.19 -17.24
C TRP A 191 -10.56 1.51 -16.40
N VAL A 192 -10.37 1.88 -15.13
CA VAL A 192 -11.46 2.29 -14.23
C VAL A 192 -12.19 3.49 -14.78
N ASN A 193 -11.49 4.55 -15.16
CA ASN A 193 -12.09 5.76 -15.72
C ASN A 193 -12.97 5.47 -16.94
N GLN A 194 -12.54 4.53 -17.80
CA GLN A 194 -13.25 4.18 -19.03
C GLN A 194 -14.42 3.20 -18.83
N ASN A 195 -14.34 2.29 -17.85
CA ASN A 195 -15.25 1.15 -17.73
C ASN A 195 -16.18 1.20 -16.51
N ILE A 196 -15.85 1.94 -15.45
CA ILE A 196 -16.55 1.80 -14.17
C ILE A 196 -18.03 2.20 -14.22
N LYS A 197 -18.40 3.05 -15.18
CA LYS A 197 -19.79 3.41 -15.50
C LYS A 197 -20.68 2.21 -15.83
N TYR A 198 -20.14 1.14 -16.40
CA TYR A 198 -20.91 -0.08 -16.71
C TYR A 198 -21.27 -0.89 -15.46
N PHE A 199 -20.62 -0.58 -14.34
CA PHE A 199 -20.86 -1.15 -13.01
C PHE A 199 -21.63 -0.20 -12.10
N ASN A 200 -22.26 0.84 -12.67
CA ASN A 200 -22.91 1.94 -11.96
C ASN A 200 -21.97 2.84 -11.13
N GLY A 201 -20.64 2.72 -11.29
CA GLY A 201 -19.69 3.60 -10.64
C GLY A 201 -19.52 4.92 -11.37
N ASP A 202 -19.05 5.91 -10.64
CA ASP A 202 -18.83 7.27 -11.12
C ASP A 202 -17.33 7.52 -11.34
N PRO A 203 -16.87 7.66 -12.60
CA PRO A 203 -15.46 7.90 -12.89
C PRO A 203 -14.95 9.26 -12.38
N GLU A 204 -15.85 10.20 -12.02
CA GLU A 204 -15.49 11.49 -11.42
C GLU A 204 -15.42 11.41 -9.89
N ARG A 205 -15.79 10.27 -9.27
CA ARG A 205 -15.76 10.05 -7.82
C ARG A 205 -14.89 8.86 -7.44
N VAL A 206 -13.71 8.81 -8.05
CA VAL A 206 -12.67 7.82 -7.73
C VAL A 206 -11.78 8.37 -6.62
N THR A 207 -11.64 7.59 -5.54
CA THR A 207 -10.63 7.79 -4.51
C THR A 207 -9.57 6.72 -4.67
N ILE A 208 -8.30 7.11 -4.82
CA ILE A 208 -7.19 6.16 -4.82
C ILE A 208 -6.65 5.99 -3.40
N HIS A 209 -6.40 4.76 -2.98
CA HIS A 209 -5.92 4.43 -1.63
C HIS A 209 -4.73 3.51 -1.71
N GLY A 210 -3.59 3.94 -1.20
CA GLY A 210 -2.39 3.11 -1.13
C GLY A 210 -2.02 2.80 0.31
N HIS A 211 -1.41 1.64 0.55
CA HIS A 211 -0.79 1.28 1.82
C HIS A 211 0.71 1.03 1.68
N SER A 212 1.52 1.44 2.66
CA SER A 212 2.98 1.23 2.68
C SER A 212 3.63 1.77 1.40
N LEU A 213 4.43 0.99 0.67
CA LEU A 213 4.97 1.42 -0.62
C LEU A 213 3.89 1.78 -1.65
N GLY A 214 2.73 1.12 -1.63
CA GLY A 214 1.58 1.51 -2.44
C GLY A 214 1.04 2.89 -2.06
N ALA A 215 1.17 3.32 -0.80
CA ALA A 215 0.84 4.68 -0.37
C ALA A 215 1.84 5.71 -0.91
N SER A 216 3.13 5.36 -0.94
CA SER A 216 4.15 6.19 -1.57
C SER A 216 3.92 6.32 -3.08
N ASP A 217 3.55 5.24 -3.76
CA ASP A 217 3.15 5.27 -5.18
C ASP A 217 1.93 6.18 -5.38
N VAL A 218 0.90 6.07 -4.52
CA VAL A 218 -0.26 6.99 -4.51
C VAL A 218 0.14 8.44 -4.27
N GLY A 219 1.06 8.68 -3.35
CA GLY A 219 1.67 10.00 -3.15
C GLY A 219 2.27 10.53 -4.46
N LEU A 220 3.01 9.70 -5.18
CA LEU A 220 3.55 10.10 -6.48
C LEU A 220 2.46 10.35 -7.53
N HIS A 221 1.40 9.56 -7.54
CA HIS A 221 0.22 9.74 -8.41
C HIS A 221 -0.50 11.07 -8.17
N ILE A 222 -0.41 11.68 -6.99
CA ILE A 222 -1.04 12.99 -6.71
C ILE A 222 -0.38 14.14 -7.47
N VAL A 223 0.88 13.96 -7.87
CA VAL A 223 1.70 15.02 -8.48
C VAL A 223 2.16 14.68 -9.91
N SER A 224 1.84 13.49 -10.41
CA SER A 224 2.20 13.07 -11.76
C SER A 224 1.25 13.64 -12.80
N ASN A 225 1.79 14.11 -13.93
CA ASN A 225 0.94 14.56 -15.04
C ASN A 225 0.19 13.42 -15.73
N LEU A 226 0.67 12.17 -15.60
CA LEU A 226 0.06 11.00 -16.24
C LEU A 226 -1.27 10.60 -15.59
N THR A 227 -1.48 10.98 -14.33
CA THR A 227 -2.63 10.58 -13.51
C THR A 227 -3.65 11.69 -13.31
N LYS A 228 -3.38 12.87 -13.86
CA LYS A 228 -4.26 14.02 -13.75
C LYS A 228 -5.64 13.72 -14.36
N GLY A 229 -6.67 13.83 -13.53
CA GLY A 229 -8.06 13.57 -13.93
C GLY A 229 -8.48 12.10 -13.88
N LEU A 230 -7.62 11.18 -13.43
CA LEU A 230 -7.98 9.77 -13.25
C LEU A 230 -8.57 9.45 -11.87
N PHE A 231 -8.36 10.34 -10.89
CA PHE A 231 -8.98 10.25 -9.57
C PHE A 231 -9.24 11.65 -9.00
N LYS A 232 -10.09 11.71 -7.97
CA LYS A 232 -10.53 12.93 -7.30
C LYS A 232 -9.87 13.12 -5.94
N ASN A 233 -9.91 12.08 -5.09
CA ASN A 233 -9.36 12.11 -3.73
C ASN A 233 -8.25 11.06 -3.57
N ALA A 234 -7.40 11.22 -2.56
CA ALA A 234 -6.35 10.24 -2.26
C ALA A 234 -6.27 9.90 -0.76
N ILE A 235 -5.97 8.63 -0.47
CA ILE A 235 -5.66 8.13 0.86
C ILE A 235 -4.23 7.59 0.85
N ILE A 236 -3.40 8.18 1.69
CA ILE A 236 -2.00 7.82 1.88
C ILE A 236 -1.90 7.10 3.23
N HIS A 237 -1.81 5.77 3.22
CA HIS A 237 -1.86 4.95 4.43
C HIS A 237 -0.46 4.39 4.75
N SER A 238 0.18 4.90 5.80
CA SER A 238 1.44 4.38 6.33
C SER A 238 2.58 4.32 5.31
N GLY A 239 2.71 5.31 4.43
CA GLY A 239 3.82 5.40 3.49
C GLY A 239 3.83 6.73 2.76
N SER A 240 5.02 7.24 2.44
CA SER A 240 5.17 8.61 1.94
C SER A 240 6.07 8.67 0.70
N PRO A 241 5.73 9.48 -0.33
CA PRO A 241 6.57 9.68 -1.51
C PRO A 241 7.84 10.49 -1.20
N ILE A 242 7.97 11.04 0.01
CA ILE A 242 9.16 11.77 0.49
C ILE A 242 9.93 11.00 1.57
N ALA A 243 9.61 9.72 1.75
CA ALA A 243 10.37 8.86 2.63
C ALA A 243 11.74 8.53 2.01
N HIS A 244 12.78 8.47 2.84
CA HIS A 244 14.16 8.21 2.41
C HIS A 244 14.35 6.85 1.72
N TRP A 245 13.44 5.89 1.94
CA TRP A 245 13.45 4.55 1.35
C TRP A 245 12.64 4.44 0.04
N PHE A 246 11.95 5.49 -0.40
CA PHE A 246 11.08 5.46 -1.58
C PHE A 246 11.81 5.81 -2.88
N LEU A 247 12.72 6.79 -2.84
CA LEU A 247 13.46 7.27 -4.00
C LEU A 247 14.92 6.83 -3.93
N SER A 248 15.47 6.36 -5.06
CA SER A 248 16.91 6.10 -5.19
C SER A 248 17.56 6.99 -6.24
N ASP A 249 18.69 7.60 -5.86
CA ASP A 249 19.57 8.34 -6.77
C ASP A 249 20.39 7.44 -7.70
N CYS A 250 20.35 6.11 -7.50
CA CYS A 250 21.20 5.16 -8.22
C CYS A 250 20.42 4.35 -9.27
N VAL A 251 20.85 4.43 -10.53
CA VAL A 251 20.51 3.41 -11.53
C VAL A 251 21.32 2.15 -11.23
N ARG A 252 20.66 1.03 -10.90
CA ARG A 252 21.32 -0.26 -10.61
C ARG A 252 22.14 -0.74 -11.82
N THR A 253 23.46 -0.51 -11.81
CA THR A 253 24.36 -1.04 -12.85
C THR A 253 24.70 -2.52 -12.56
N SER A 254 24.30 -3.38 -13.48
CA SER A 254 24.10 -4.83 -13.33
C SER A 254 25.35 -5.72 -13.19
N ARG A 255 26.45 -5.33 -12.52
CA ARG A 255 27.68 -6.16 -12.58
C ARG A 255 28.55 -6.35 -11.34
N LYS A 256 28.21 -5.88 -10.13
CA LYS A 256 29.02 -6.20 -8.93
C LYS A 256 28.17 -6.41 -7.68
N THR A 257 28.17 -7.63 -7.17
CA THR A 257 27.68 -8.10 -5.86
C THR A 257 28.58 -7.62 -4.69
N SER A 258 29.17 -6.44 -4.82
CA SER A 258 29.91 -5.73 -3.79
C SER A 258 29.92 -4.25 -4.17
N PHE A 259 29.25 -3.44 -3.36
CA PHE A 259 29.10 -1.99 -3.54
C PHE A 259 30.47 -1.31 -3.76
N PRO A 260 30.66 -0.52 -4.83
CA PRO A 260 31.56 0.63 -4.77
C PRO A 260 30.76 1.81 -4.22
N VAL A 261 31.17 2.24 -3.03
CA VAL A 261 30.77 3.43 -2.26
C VAL A 261 31.08 4.73 -3.01
N ASN A 262 30.46 4.98 -4.15
CA ASN A 262 30.60 6.25 -4.87
C ASN A 262 29.31 6.61 -5.60
N CYS A 263 28.28 6.96 -4.82
CA CYS A 263 27.18 7.79 -5.29
C CYS A 263 27.74 9.21 -5.53
N ARG A 264 28.29 9.47 -6.71
CA ARG A 264 28.54 10.85 -7.15
C ARG A 264 27.31 11.32 -7.92
N PRO A 265 26.77 12.53 -7.63
CA PRO A 265 25.76 13.15 -8.49
C PRO A 265 26.39 13.37 -9.86
N GLY A 266 26.08 12.47 -10.80
CA GLY A 266 26.51 12.56 -12.18
C GLY A 266 25.69 13.65 -12.86
N THR A 267 26.29 14.81 -13.06
CA THR A 267 25.82 15.91 -13.91
C THR A 267 25.68 15.55 -15.40
N THR A 268 25.65 14.27 -15.76
CA THR A 268 25.45 13.84 -17.14
C THR A 268 24.00 14.05 -17.53
N ARG A 269 23.73 15.20 -18.17
CA ARG A 269 22.64 15.32 -19.16
C ARG A 269 22.75 14.13 -20.10
N VAL A 270 21.94 13.09 -19.90
CA VAL A 270 21.79 12.06 -20.91
C VAL A 270 20.93 12.67 -21.99
N ASN A 271 21.55 12.94 -23.14
CA ASN A 271 20.83 13.41 -24.31
C ASN A 271 19.70 12.43 -24.63
N ASN A 272 18.45 12.92 -24.61
CA ASN A 272 17.24 12.22 -25.03
C ASN A 272 17.32 11.83 -26.52
N LYS A 273 18.02 10.75 -26.81
CA LYS A 273 17.87 10.01 -28.07
C LYS A 273 17.53 8.56 -27.72
N PHE A 274 16.22 8.31 -27.64
CA PHE A 274 15.66 6.96 -27.66
C PHE A 274 16.12 6.29 -28.97
N SER A 275 17.02 5.31 -28.86
CA SER A 275 17.27 4.34 -29.93
C SER A 275 16.29 3.19 -29.76
N PRO A 276 15.80 2.54 -30.84
CA PRO A 276 15.03 1.32 -30.73
C PRO A 276 15.97 0.22 -30.19
N ILE A 277 15.77 -0.23 -28.95
CA ILE A 277 16.63 -1.18 -28.24
C ILE A 277 15.83 -2.42 -27.77
N HIS A 278 14.81 -2.87 -28.53
CA HIS A 278 14.05 -4.08 -28.16
C HIS A 278 14.96 -5.32 -27.97
N ASP A 279 16.03 -5.47 -28.75
CA ASP A 279 16.89 -6.66 -28.70
C ASP A 279 17.76 -6.80 -27.43
N LYS A 280 18.04 -5.73 -26.68
CA LYS A 280 18.90 -5.83 -25.48
C LYS A 280 18.15 -6.08 -24.18
N ARG A 281 16.84 -5.77 -24.12
CA ARG A 281 15.98 -6.01 -22.94
C ARG A 281 15.75 -7.50 -22.70
N MET A 282 15.71 -8.28 -23.78
CA MET A 282 15.52 -9.74 -23.76
C MET A 282 16.75 -10.54 -23.28
N ASN A 283 17.91 -9.90 -23.07
CA ASN A 283 19.15 -10.54 -22.59
C ASN A 283 19.30 -10.57 -21.05
N ILE A 284 18.21 -10.42 -20.30
CA ILE A 284 18.22 -10.70 -18.86
C ILE A 284 18.10 -12.22 -18.68
N SER A 285 19.14 -12.85 -18.12
CA SER A 285 19.15 -14.29 -17.86
C SER A 285 18.12 -14.67 -16.79
N GLU A 286 17.59 -15.90 -16.83
CA GLU A 286 16.77 -16.45 -15.74
C GLU A 286 17.50 -16.39 -14.40
N GLU A 287 18.83 -16.56 -14.40
CA GLU A 287 19.67 -16.35 -13.22
C GLU A 287 19.55 -14.93 -12.66
N MET A 288 19.56 -13.90 -13.51
CA MET A 288 19.39 -12.51 -13.10
C MET A 288 17.95 -12.21 -12.65
N LEU A 289 16.94 -12.86 -13.21
CA LEU A 289 15.56 -12.78 -12.73
C LEU A 289 15.43 -13.38 -11.33
N ASN A 290 15.98 -14.59 -11.14
CA ASN A 290 15.98 -15.26 -9.85
C ASN A 290 16.76 -14.44 -8.80
N VAL A 291 17.94 -13.94 -9.16
CA VAL A 291 18.72 -13.01 -8.34
C VAL A 291 17.94 -11.73 -8.04
N GLY A 292 17.28 -11.11 -9.02
CA GLY A 292 16.46 -9.92 -8.79
C GLY A 292 15.26 -10.17 -7.88
N LEU A 293 14.79 -11.41 -7.80
CA LEU A 293 13.77 -11.84 -6.85
C LEU A 293 14.36 -12.13 -5.46
N THR A 294 15.61 -12.61 -5.36
CA THR A 294 16.21 -13.13 -4.12
C THR A 294 17.30 -12.25 -3.47
N GLU A 295 17.95 -11.33 -4.21
CA GLU A 295 19.11 -10.58 -3.72
C GLU A 295 18.75 -9.24 -3.05
N ASP A 296 19.22 -9.18 -1.81
CA ASP A 296 19.62 -8.05 -0.98
C ASP A 296 19.40 -6.66 -1.58
N ILE A 297 18.26 -6.09 -1.21
CA ILE A 297 17.92 -4.72 -1.54
C ILE A 297 18.31 -3.86 -0.34
N THR A 298 19.09 -2.80 -0.59
CA THR A 298 19.75 -1.94 0.41
C THR A 298 18.83 -1.39 1.51
N PHE A 299 17.51 -1.40 1.27
CA PHE A 299 16.45 -0.95 2.20
C PHE A 299 15.29 -1.94 2.34
N GLY A 300 15.39 -3.15 1.77
CA GLY A 300 14.26 -4.08 1.71
C GLY A 300 13.08 -3.59 0.86
N THR A 301 13.31 -2.65 -0.07
CA THR A 301 12.30 -2.07 -1.00
C THR A 301 12.83 -1.99 -2.42
N TYR A 302 12.01 -2.11 -3.46
CA TYR A 302 12.39 -1.61 -4.80
C TYR A 302 12.03 -0.12 -4.91
N PRO A 303 12.99 0.80 -4.68
CA PRO A 303 12.72 2.23 -4.78
C PRO A 303 12.48 2.64 -6.23
N ILE A 304 11.76 3.74 -6.40
CA ILE A 304 11.61 4.38 -7.71
C ILE A 304 12.87 5.18 -8.07
N THR A 305 13.03 5.49 -9.36
CA THR A 305 14.10 6.38 -9.84
C THR A 305 13.51 7.58 -10.57
N ILE A 306 14.23 8.70 -10.60
CA ILE A 306 13.87 9.85 -11.44
C ILE A 306 14.19 9.48 -12.90
N ASP A 307 13.14 9.17 -13.65
CA ASP A 307 13.23 8.65 -15.01
C ASP A 307 13.08 9.77 -16.07
N GLY A 308 12.48 10.90 -15.71
CA GLY A 308 12.26 12.04 -16.59
C GLY A 308 11.00 11.95 -17.46
N TYR A 309 10.24 10.86 -17.38
CA TYR A 309 8.94 10.70 -18.02
C TYR A 309 7.81 10.62 -16.99
N TYR A 310 7.90 9.71 -16.02
CA TYR A 310 6.96 9.60 -14.91
C TYR A 310 7.18 10.72 -13.89
N THR A 311 8.43 10.83 -13.45
CA THR A 311 8.88 11.79 -12.44
C THR A 311 10.08 12.54 -12.98
N THR A 312 9.95 13.86 -13.09
CA THR A 312 11.02 14.73 -13.60
C THR A 312 11.92 15.31 -12.52
N GLU A 313 11.45 15.34 -11.27
CA GLU A 313 12.11 15.95 -10.11
C GLU A 313 11.85 15.12 -8.85
N SER A 314 12.61 15.34 -7.77
CA SER A 314 12.32 14.68 -6.49
C SER A 314 10.89 14.98 -6.03
N PRO A 315 10.10 13.98 -5.57
CA PRO A 315 8.73 14.20 -5.12
C PRO A 315 8.62 15.29 -4.05
N GLU A 316 9.60 15.38 -3.16
CA GLU A 316 9.64 16.41 -2.12
C GLU A 316 9.68 17.82 -2.71
N LEU A 317 10.50 18.04 -3.73
CA LEU A 317 10.58 19.34 -4.40
C LEU A 317 9.26 19.69 -5.09
N VAL A 318 8.62 18.71 -5.74
CA VAL A 318 7.34 18.89 -6.41
C VAL A 318 6.25 19.30 -5.42
N TYR A 319 6.16 18.61 -4.28
CA TYR A 319 5.22 18.93 -3.21
C TYR A 319 5.50 20.28 -2.55
N ARG A 320 6.77 20.60 -2.27
CA ARG A 320 7.13 21.89 -1.64
C ARG A 320 6.79 23.08 -2.51
N CYS A 321 6.88 22.95 -3.83
CA CYS A 321 6.51 24.02 -4.75
C CYS A 321 5.03 24.01 -5.15
N GLY A 322 4.24 23.03 -4.68
CA GLY A 322 2.80 22.94 -4.98
C GLY A 322 2.50 22.64 -6.45
N ASN A 323 3.52 22.25 -7.22
CA ASN A 323 3.38 22.05 -8.65
C ASN A 323 2.61 20.74 -8.89
N ASN A 324 1.56 20.80 -9.72
CA ASN A 324 0.79 19.65 -10.19
C ASN A 324 0.08 18.81 -9.12
N ILE A 325 -0.05 19.27 -7.87
CA ILE A 325 -0.94 18.62 -6.89
C ILE A 325 -2.37 18.68 -7.44
N HIS A 326 -2.95 17.52 -7.75
CA HIS A 326 -4.24 17.44 -8.46
C HIS A 326 -5.30 16.59 -7.76
N ALA A 327 -5.08 16.19 -6.51
CA ALA A 327 -6.14 15.66 -5.64
C ALA A 327 -6.94 16.81 -5.03
N GLU A 328 -8.26 16.65 -4.87
CA GLU A 328 -9.13 17.63 -4.19
C GLU A 328 -9.03 17.54 -2.66
N SER A 329 -8.82 16.33 -2.14
CA SER A 329 -8.58 16.08 -0.72
C SER A 329 -7.57 14.96 -0.52
N VAL A 330 -6.84 15.02 0.59
CA VAL A 330 -5.89 13.97 1.02
C VAL A 330 -6.17 13.55 2.46
N LEU A 331 -6.31 12.25 2.67
CA LEU A 331 -6.36 11.63 3.99
C LEU A 331 -5.07 10.86 4.22
N LEU A 332 -4.30 11.28 5.21
CA LEU A 332 -3.15 10.54 5.71
C LEU A 332 -3.62 9.63 6.85
N VAL A 333 -3.25 8.35 6.79
CA VAL A 333 -3.60 7.36 7.82
C VAL A 333 -2.33 6.72 8.34
N LEU A 334 -2.24 6.54 9.66
CA LEU A 334 -1.17 5.82 10.33
C LEU A 334 -1.74 4.83 11.34
N SER A 335 -1.08 3.69 11.50
CA SER A 335 -1.28 2.80 12.63
C SER A 335 -0.56 3.34 13.87
N ARG A 336 -0.98 2.96 15.07
CA ARG A 336 -0.34 3.37 16.33
C ARG A 336 1.09 2.85 16.51
N ASP A 337 1.42 1.71 15.92
CA ASP A 337 2.74 1.08 16.06
C ASP A 337 3.23 0.62 14.67
N GLU A 338 3.69 1.56 13.85
CA GLU A 338 4.07 1.38 12.43
C GLU A 338 5.25 0.44 12.11
N LEU A 339 5.76 -0.35 13.06
CA LEU A 339 6.86 -1.28 12.77
C LEU A 339 6.36 -2.73 12.63
N PHE A 340 7.18 -3.56 11.98
CA PHE A 340 6.89 -4.95 11.71
C PHE A 340 7.10 -5.84 12.96
N PRO A 341 6.17 -6.77 13.25
CA PRO A 341 6.30 -7.76 14.33
C PRO A 341 7.58 -8.60 14.26
N SER A 342 8.04 -8.94 13.06
CA SER A 342 9.19 -9.81 12.78
C SER A 342 10.56 -9.20 13.06
N LEU A 343 10.66 -7.86 13.08
CA LEU A 343 11.90 -7.18 13.48
C LEU A 343 12.21 -7.35 14.98
N SER A 344 11.36 -8.08 15.71
CA SER A 344 11.44 -8.30 17.16
C SER A 344 12.12 -9.55 17.66
N THR A 345 12.46 -10.47 16.77
CA THR A 345 12.81 -11.83 17.20
C THR A 345 14.28 -12.23 17.02
N GLU A 346 15.19 -11.38 16.54
CA GLU A 346 16.61 -11.75 16.47
C GLU A 346 17.58 -10.76 17.11
N GLY A 347 18.09 -11.16 18.28
CA GLY A 347 19.16 -10.51 18.98
C GLY A 347 20.52 -10.79 18.34
N THR A 348 21.11 -9.77 17.73
CA THR A 348 22.55 -9.77 17.39
C THR A 348 23.21 -8.40 17.49
N ILE A 349 22.53 -7.38 18.03
CA ILE A 349 23.13 -6.05 18.19
C ILE A 349 22.84 -5.50 19.59
N ASP A 350 23.86 -4.91 20.23
CA ASP A 350 23.75 -4.08 21.44
C ASP A 350 22.84 -2.84 21.24
N ASN A 351 22.28 -2.64 20.04
CA ASN A 351 21.28 -1.64 19.63
C ASN A 351 19.94 -1.75 20.35
N HIS A 352 19.80 -2.65 21.31
CA HIS A 352 18.61 -2.68 22.15
C HIS A 352 18.71 -1.59 23.25
N THR A 353 19.92 -1.20 23.64
CA THR A 353 20.10 -0.08 24.58
C THR A 353 19.93 1.28 23.89
N ILE A 354 19.52 2.31 24.63
CA ILE A 354 19.45 3.69 24.11
C ILE A 354 20.82 4.15 23.61
N GLU A 355 21.89 3.77 24.31
CA GLU A 355 23.27 4.05 23.91
C GLU A 355 23.62 3.35 22.58
N GLY A 356 23.27 2.08 22.45
CA GLY A 356 23.45 1.32 21.20
C GLY A 356 22.69 1.93 20.03
N LEU A 357 21.41 2.29 20.20
CA LEU A 357 20.62 2.98 19.17
C LEU A 357 21.23 4.34 18.80
N THR A 358 21.64 5.10 19.81
CA THR A 358 22.24 6.42 19.61
C THR A 358 23.52 6.31 18.80
N ASN A 359 24.39 5.36 19.17
CA ASN A 359 25.63 5.08 18.45
C ASN A 359 25.35 4.62 17.01
N TYR A 360 24.38 3.73 16.82
CA TYR A 360 23.97 3.27 15.50
C TYR A 360 23.52 4.43 14.61
N TYR A 361 22.58 5.26 15.07
CA TYR A 361 22.12 6.39 14.27
C TYR A 361 23.17 7.49 14.11
N GLN A 362 24.06 7.69 15.08
CA GLN A 362 25.20 8.60 14.91
C GLN A 362 26.10 8.18 13.74
N THR A 363 26.21 6.88 13.43
CA THR A 363 26.93 6.43 12.23
C THR A 363 26.26 6.86 10.91
N LEU A 364 24.95 7.10 10.94
CA LEU A 364 24.16 7.56 9.79
C LEU A 364 24.21 9.09 9.63
N PHE A 365 24.49 9.79 10.74
CA PHE A 365 24.68 11.24 10.79
C PHE A 365 26.09 11.58 11.32
N PRO A 366 27.17 11.12 10.65
CA PRO A 366 28.53 11.23 11.18
C PRO A 366 29.02 12.68 11.31
N ASP A 367 28.43 13.61 10.55
CA ASP A 367 28.76 15.04 10.56
C ASP A 367 27.95 15.84 11.59
N GLU A 368 27.09 15.18 12.38
CA GLU A 368 26.18 15.83 13.33
C GLU A 368 26.65 15.64 14.78
N ASP A 369 27.55 16.52 15.22
CA ASP A 369 28.14 16.49 16.58
C ASP A 369 27.10 16.56 17.71
N GLN A 370 25.93 17.14 17.45
CA GLN A 370 24.83 17.25 18.42
C GLN A 370 23.88 16.05 18.42
N PHE A 371 23.96 15.16 17.42
CA PHE A 371 22.98 14.08 17.26
C PHE A 371 22.89 13.21 18.52
N ALA A 372 24.01 12.72 19.04
CA ALA A 372 24.00 11.89 20.24
C ALA A 372 23.41 12.60 21.49
N SER A 373 23.66 13.90 21.64
CA SER A 373 23.10 14.70 22.73
C SER A 373 21.58 14.82 22.61
N ASP A 374 21.09 15.20 21.43
CA ASP A 374 19.67 15.40 21.17
C ASP A 374 18.91 14.07 21.18
N ALA A 375 19.50 13.01 20.63
CA ALA A 375 18.98 11.65 20.67
C ALA A 375 18.84 11.18 22.12
N ASN A 376 19.84 11.42 22.97
CA ASN A 376 19.73 11.11 24.38
C ASN A 376 18.59 11.89 25.05
N LEU A 377 18.37 13.17 24.72
CA LEU A 377 17.26 13.93 25.30
C LEU A 377 15.91 13.33 24.91
N VAL A 378 15.72 13.04 23.63
CA VAL A 378 14.44 12.60 23.07
C VAL A 378 14.18 11.11 23.34
N PHE A 379 15.17 10.25 23.12
CA PHE A 379 15.05 8.80 23.31
C PHE A 379 14.93 8.42 24.79
N ASN A 380 15.50 9.19 25.72
CA ASN A 380 15.32 8.93 27.15
C ASN A 380 13.91 9.28 27.66
N GLU A 381 13.14 10.16 27.01
CA GLU A 381 11.73 10.35 27.35
C GLU A 381 10.89 9.09 27.09
N TRP A 382 11.30 8.28 26.11
CA TRP A 382 10.69 6.97 25.84
C TRP A 382 11.05 5.89 26.87
N LYS A 383 11.88 6.22 27.87
CA LYS A 383 12.26 5.31 28.96
C LYS A 383 11.10 5.15 29.93
N GLU A 384 10.04 4.49 29.50
CA GLU A 384 9.03 3.98 30.41
C GLU A 384 9.72 2.98 31.35
N SER A 385 9.64 3.26 32.65
CA SER A 385 10.25 2.44 33.67
C SER A 385 9.77 0.99 33.54
N LYS A 386 10.69 0.09 33.14
CA LYS A 386 10.59 -1.38 33.06
C LYS A 386 10.10 -2.01 31.75
N VAL A 387 10.00 -1.29 30.63
CA VAL A 387 9.75 -1.94 29.33
C VAL A 387 11.06 -2.44 28.73
N LEU A 388 11.02 -3.63 28.10
CA LEU A 388 12.17 -4.23 27.43
C LEU A 388 12.79 -3.21 26.43
N PRO A 389 14.11 -3.28 26.21
CA PRO A 389 14.83 -2.54 25.17
C PRO A 389 14.16 -2.52 23.77
N PHE A 390 13.45 -3.59 23.43
CA PHE A 390 12.93 -3.85 22.09
C PHE A 390 11.75 -2.94 21.66
N PRO A 391 10.61 -2.86 22.39
CA PRO A 391 9.51 -1.94 22.04
C PRO A 391 9.94 -0.48 21.86
N GLN A 392 10.91 -0.02 22.65
CA GLN A 392 11.44 1.35 22.55
C GLN A 392 12.21 1.56 21.25
N ALA A 393 13.11 0.63 20.91
CA ALA A 393 13.83 0.64 19.63
C ALA A 393 12.87 0.62 18.43
N SER A 394 11.79 -0.16 18.54
CA SER A 394 10.76 -0.27 17.51
C SER A 394 10.09 1.08 17.23
N ARG A 395 9.68 1.80 18.28
CA ARG A 395 9.05 3.12 18.15
C ARG A 395 9.97 4.17 17.54
N ILE A 396 11.24 4.19 17.95
CA ILE A 396 12.26 5.09 17.42
C ILE A 396 12.47 4.85 15.91
N GLN A 397 12.48 3.58 15.48
CA GLN A 397 12.55 3.22 14.06
C GLN A 397 11.29 3.61 13.29
N ALA A 398 10.11 3.35 13.86
CA ALA A 398 8.83 3.75 13.26
C ALA A 398 8.76 5.27 13.05
N ASP A 399 9.33 6.06 13.98
CA ASP A 399 9.42 7.51 13.83
C ASP A 399 10.23 7.94 12.62
N LEU A 400 11.40 7.34 12.43
CA LEU A 400 12.27 7.59 11.29
C LEU A 400 11.65 7.14 9.96
N ILE A 401 11.03 5.95 9.93
CA ILE A 401 10.62 5.27 8.69
C ILE A 401 9.24 5.74 8.22
N PHE A 402 8.27 5.91 9.11
CA PHE A 402 6.88 6.16 8.75
C PHE A 402 6.36 7.49 9.28
N TYR A 403 6.47 7.76 10.59
CA TYR A 403 5.82 8.94 11.17
C TYR A 403 6.41 10.26 10.64
N THR A 404 7.74 10.42 10.66
CA THR A 404 8.37 11.68 10.25
C THR A 404 8.07 12.05 8.80
N PRO A 405 8.29 11.16 7.79
CA PRO A 405 7.98 11.51 6.40
C PRO A 405 6.48 11.68 6.14
N MET A 406 5.59 11.04 6.91
CA MET A 406 4.14 11.25 6.81
C MET A 406 3.71 12.59 7.41
N ILE A 407 4.22 12.96 8.59
CA ILE A 407 3.94 14.26 9.22
C ILE A 407 4.50 15.40 8.37
N LYS A 408 5.72 15.23 7.82
CA LYS A 408 6.30 16.19 6.87
C LYS A 408 5.45 16.37 5.63
N LEU A 409 4.94 15.27 5.06
CA LEU A 409 4.04 15.32 3.92
C LEU A 409 2.74 16.05 4.26
N ALA A 410 2.12 15.77 5.41
CA ALA A 410 0.94 16.50 5.89
C ALA A 410 1.21 18.01 6.06
N ASP A 411 2.35 18.38 6.66
CA ASP A 411 2.81 19.76 6.82
C ASP A 411 2.97 20.49 5.47
N ILE A 412 3.38 19.79 4.40
CA ILE A 412 3.56 20.37 3.07
C ILE A 412 2.23 20.42 2.31
N VAL A 413 1.48 19.32 2.26
CA VAL A 413 0.24 19.20 1.48
C VAL A 413 -0.85 20.12 2.01
N SER A 414 -0.95 20.30 3.34
CA SER A 414 -1.93 21.21 3.97
C SER A 414 -1.75 22.68 3.58
N ARG A 415 -0.58 23.08 3.06
CA ARG A 415 -0.36 24.44 2.53
C ARG A 415 -1.05 24.67 1.19
N TRP A 416 -1.30 23.60 0.45
CA TRP A 416 -1.82 23.63 -0.92
C TRP A 416 -3.27 23.13 -1.00
N LEU A 417 -3.67 22.23 -0.10
CA LEU A 417 -5.00 21.64 -0.06
C LEU A 417 -5.72 22.01 1.24
N ASN A 418 -6.88 22.66 1.08
CA ASN A 418 -7.76 23.01 2.20
C ASN A 418 -8.40 21.79 2.88
N LYS A 419 -8.39 20.61 2.24
CA LYS A 419 -8.96 19.36 2.76
C LYS A 419 -7.87 18.31 2.95
N THR A 420 -7.04 18.55 3.95
CA THR A 420 -6.02 17.61 4.41
C THR A 420 -6.43 17.08 5.77
N TYR A 421 -6.40 15.76 5.96
CA TYR A 421 -6.76 15.12 7.22
C TYR A 421 -5.66 14.14 7.64
N LEU A 422 -5.44 14.02 8.96
CA LEU A 422 -4.58 13.00 9.54
C LEU A 422 -5.41 12.12 10.47
N LEU A 423 -5.35 10.81 10.28
CA LEU A 423 -6.05 9.80 11.07
C LEU A 423 -5.04 8.82 11.67
N SER A 424 -5.11 8.59 12.99
CA SER A 424 -4.36 7.56 13.70
C SER A 424 -5.30 6.43 14.12
N PHE A 425 -4.98 5.19 13.75
CA PHE A 425 -5.67 4.00 14.24
C PHE A 425 -5.02 3.47 15.50
N GLU A 426 -5.74 3.52 16.62
CA GLU A 426 -5.14 3.40 17.96
C GLU A 426 -5.66 2.24 18.80
N TYR A 427 -6.74 1.62 18.32
CA TYR A 427 -7.41 0.52 18.98
C TYR A 427 -6.55 -0.76 18.95
N ILE A 428 -6.24 -1.28 20.13
CA ILE A 428 -5.61 -2.60 20.28
C ILE A 428 -6.71 -3.62 20.56
N SER A 429 -6.74 -4.70 19.77
CA SER A 429 -7.66 -5.82 19.98
C SER A 429 -7.58 -6.39 21.39
N GLU A 430 -8.70 -6.92 21.93
CA GLU A 430 -8.67 -7.67 23.19
C GLU A 430 -7.99 -9.04 23.04
N THR A 431 -7.89 -9.52 21.80
CA THR A 431 -7.27 -10.81 21.44
C THR A 431 -6.24 -10.60 20.32
N PRO A 432 -5.16 -9.83 20.56
CA PRO A 432 -4.14 -9.61 19.54
C PRO A 432 -3.46 -10.95 19.21
N SER A 433 -3.13 -11.17 17.93
CA SER A 433 -2.38 -12.35 17.51
C SER A 433 -0.91 -12.30 17.95
N GLY A 434 -0.36 -11.10 18.12
CA GLY A 434 1.00 -10.86 18.59
C GLY A 434 1.08 -10.44 20.07
N PRO A 435 2.30 -10.33 20.63
CA PRO A 435 2.53 -9.79 21.96
C PRO A 435 1.91 -8.40 22.18
N LEU A 436 1.36 -8.16 23.38
CA LEU A 436 0.69 -6.88 23.73
C LEU A 436 1.53 -5.62 23.47
N TRP A 437 2.87 -5.72 23.56
CA TRP A 437 3.75 -4.58 23.35
C TRP A 437 3.80 -4.10 21.89
N GLN A 438 3.41 -4.95 20.93
CA GLN A 438 3.35 -4.61 19.50
C GLN A 438 2.22 -3.64 19.18
N GLY A 439 1.21 -3.53 20.05
CA GLY A 439 0.10 -2.60 19.88
C GLY A 439 -0.66 -2.82 18.58
N VAL A 440 -0.61 -1.86 17.66
CA VAL A 440 -1.21 -1.97 16.31
C VAL A 440 -0.10 -1.94 15.25
N PRO A 441 0.42 -3.11 14.83
CA PRO A 441 1.45 -3.22 13.82
C PRO A 441 1.06 -2.63 12.47
N HIS A 442 2.10 -2.31 11.68
CA HIS A 442 1.97 -1.83 10.31
C HIS A 442 0.99 -2.66 9.47
N GLY A 443 -0.09 -2.02 8.99
CA GLY A 443 -1.08 -2.61 8.09
C GLY A 443 -2.16 -3.46 8.77
N TRP A 444 -2.14 -3.65 10.09
CA TRP A 444 -3.18 -4.42 10.79
C TRP A 444 -4.52 -3.66 10.89
N ASP A 445 -4.48 -2.34 10.85
CA ASP A 445 -5.67 -1.49 10.77
C ASP A 445 -6.47 -1.68 9.47
N LEU A 446 -5.81 -2.08 8.37
CA LEU A 446 -6.48 -2.45 7.12
C LEU A 446 -7.50 -3.58 7.32
N PHE A 447 -7.24 -4.53 8.22
CA PHE A 447 -8.22 -5.60 8.53
C PHE A 447 -9.53 -5.03 9.05
N TYR A 448 -9.47 -3.97 9.88
CA TYR A 448 -10.65 -3.28 10.37
C TYR A 448 -11.30 -2.43 9.29
N MET A 449 -10.50 -1.75 8.46
CA MET A 449 -11.01 -0.92 7.38
C MET A 449 -11.66 -1.71 6.24
N PHE A 450 -11.28 -2.98 6.04
CA PHE A 450 -11.85 -3.87 5.03
C PHE A 450 -12.87 -4.87 5.60
N GLY A 451 -13.21 -4.75 6.89
CA GLY A 451 -14.34 -5.48 7.46
C GLY A 451 -14.03 -6.91 7.92
N MET A 452 -12.76 -7.29 8.04
CA MET A 452 -12.35 -8.64 8.39
C MET A 452 -12.95 -9.14 9.72
N PRO A 453 -13.04 -8.32 10.80
CA PRO A 453 -13.70 -8.75 12.03
C PRO A 453 -15.18 -9.13 11.91
N LEU A 454 -15.87 -8.72 10.84
CA LEU A 454 -17.26 -9.11 10.58
C LEU A 454 -17.40 -10.50 9.95
N VAL A 455 -16.34 -11.02 9.34
CA VAL A 455 -16.35 -12.27 8.57
C VAL A 455 -15.36 -13.32 9.09
N GLY A 456 -14.45 -12.92 10.00
CA GLY A 456 -13.44 -13.78 10.59
C GLY A 456 -12.13 -13.81 9.80
N HIS A 457 -11.08 -14.33 10.43
CA HIS A 457 -9.77 -14.57 9.83
C HIS A 457 -9.13 -15.83 10.42
N HIS A 458 -8.24 -16.48 9.68
CA HIS A 458 -7.60 -17.71 10.13
C HIS A 458 -6.54 -17.48 11.22
N LEU A 459 -5.86 -16.33 11.21
CA LEU A 459 -4.82 -15.95 12.19
C LEU A 459 -5.33 -15.10 13.36
N HIS A 460 -6.54 -14.55 13.28
CA HIS A 460 -7.04 -13.58 14.26
C HIS A 460 -8.39 -13.99 14.81
N ASN A 461 -8.49 -13.95 16.15
CA ASN A 461 -9.77 -14.01 16.82
C ASN A 461 -10.28 -12.58 17.03
N TYR A 462 -11.55 -12.37 16.75
CA TYR A 462 -12.20 -11.07 16.90
C TYR A 462 -13.34 -11.13 17.91
N THR A 463 -13.43 -10.09 18.73
CA THR A 463 -14.46 -9.89 19.74
C THR A 463 -15.59 -8.98 19.23
N ALA A 464 -16.64 -8.82 20.04
CA ALA A 464 -17.69 -7.84 19.77
C ALA A 464 -17.13 -6.40 19.71
N ARG A 465 -16.06 -6.11 20.45
CA ARG A 465 -15.39 -4.80 20.42
C ARG A 465 -14.70 -4.56 19.10
N ASP A 466 -13.97 -5.54 18.59
CA ASP A 466 -13.32 -5.46 17.28
C ASP A 466 -14.36 -5.19 16.19
N VAL A 467 -15.48 -5.91 16.22
CA VAL A 467 -16.62 -5.70 15.31
C VAL A 467 -17.17 -4.27 15.36
N GLU A 468 -17.24 -3.66 16.54
CA GLU A 468 -17.72 -2.28 16.68
C GLU A 468 -16.73 -1.28 16.09
N VAL A 469 -15.44 -1.42 16.41
CA VAL A 469 -14.38 -0.57 15.86
C VAL A 469 -14.33 -0.70 14.35
N THR A 470 -14.40 -1.91 13.80
CA THR A 470 -14.47 -2.18 12.36
C THR A 470 -15.60 -1.42 11.67
N LYS A 471 -16.81 -1.40 12.24
CA LYS A 471 -17.93 -0.65 11.66
C LYS A 471 -17.63 0.84 11.60
N THR A 472 -17.04 1.40 12.65
CA THR A 472 -16.62 2.81 12.69
C THR A 472 -15.51 3.09 11.68
N SER A 473 -14.50 2.22 11.57
CA SER A 473 -13.42 2.35 10.58
C SER A 473 -13.92 2.31 9.15
N MET A 474 -14.78 1.34 8.81
CA MET A 474 -15.36 1.24 7.47
C MET A 474 -16.27 2.42 7.14
N SER A 475 -17.02 2.96 8.12
CA SER A 475 -17.82 4.17 7.93
C SER A 475 -16.92 5.36 7.61
N LEU A 476 -15.89 5.64 8.41
CA LEU A 476 -14.93 6.72 8.15
C LEU A 476 -14.29 6.60 6.76
N LEU A 477 -13.80 5.41 6.41
CA LEU A 477 -13.18 5.16 5.12
C LEU A 477 -14.17 5.38 3.97
N SER A 478 -15.36 4.77 4.05
CA SER A 478 -16.35 4.87 2.98
C SER A 478 -16.93 6.28 2.82
N ASP A 479 -17.07 7.03 3.91
CA ASP A 479 -17.53 8.41 3.89
C ASP A 479 -16.48 9.34 3.26
N TYR A 480 -15.19 9.12 3.56
CA TYR A 480 -14.13 9.80 2.85
C TYR A 480 -14.17 9.52 1.35
N VAL A 481 -14.40 8.27 0.93
CA VAL A 481 -14.54 7.92 -0.49
C VAL A 481 -15.77 8.59 -1.12
N LYS A 482 -16.88 8.70 -0.40
CA LYS A 482 -18.11 9.35 -0.88
C LYS A 482 -17.95 10.86 -1.04
N TYR A 483 -17.31 11.52 -0.07
CA TYR A 483 -17.45 12.95 0.13
C TYR A 483 -16.14 13.74 0.10
N GLY A 484 -14.98 13.10 0.27
CA GLY A 484 -13.67 13.74 0.43
C GLY A 484 -13.47 14.39 1.81
N TYR A 485 -14.26 14.01 2.81
CA TYR A 485 -14.14 14.39 4.21
C TYR A 485 -14.54 13.23 5.12
N LEU A 486 -14.08 13.25 6.37
CA LEU A 486 -14.45 12.25 7.37
C LEU A 486 -15.79 12.62 8.03
N SER A 487 -16.60 11.64 8.39
CA SER A 487 -17.85 11.86 9.16
C SER A 487 -18.06 10.81 10.24
N THR A 488 -18.81 11.19 11.28
CA THR A 488 -19.32 10.26 12.30
C THR A 488 -20.81 10.50 12.47
N ASN A 489 -21.61 9.43 12.51
CA ASN A 489 -23.07 9.51 12.62
C ASN A 489 -23.68 10.52 11.63
N ASP A 490 -23.28 10.42 10.35
CA ASP A 490 -23.69 11.30 9.25
C ASP A 490 -23.36 12.80 9.44
N THR A 491 -22.48 13.13 10.39
CA THR A 491 -22.02 14.49 10.66
C THR A 491 -20.57 14.65 10.22
N GLU A 492 -20.30 15.61 9.33
CA GLU A 492 -18.95 15.95 8.86
C GLU A 492 -18.05 16.36 10.03
N LEU A 493 -16.84 15.81 10.04
CA LEU A 493 -15.75 16.23 10.91
C LEU A 493 -15.02 17.41 10.25
N THR A 494 -15.23 18.61 10.79
CA THR A 494 -14.83 19.87 10.13
C THR A 494 -13.39 20.31 10.39
N GLU A 495 -12.68 19.67 11.31
CA GLU A 495 -11.31 20.07 11.66
C GLU A 495 -10.33 19.49 10.63
N VAL A 496 -9.83 20.36 9.76
CA VAL A 496 -8.78 20.04 8.80
C VAL A 496 -7.41 20.16 9.46
N TYR A 497 -6.42 19.44 8.93
CA TYR A 497 -5.05 19.44 9.43
C TYR A 497 -4.41 20.83 9.32
N ASP A 498 -3.88 21.34 10.44
CA ASP A 498 -3.08 22.56 10.52
C ASP A 498 -1.64 22.19 10.92
N SER A 499 -0.65 22.58 10.11
CA SER A 499 0.77 22.24 10.36
C SER A 499 1.37 22.84 11.65
N ASN A 500 0.79 23.92 12.18
CA ASN A 500 1.23 24.54 13.44
C ASN A 500 0.69 23.78 14.66
N ILE A 501 -0.52 23.23 14.54
CA ILE A 501 -1.22 22.51 15.61
C ILE A 501 -0.94 21.00 15.54
N ARG A 502 -0.78 20.47 14.32
CA ARG A 502 -0.73 19.05 13.97
C ARG A 502 -1.89 18.29 14.60
N ASN A 503 -3.10 18.80 14.39
CA ASN A 503 -4.32 18.13 14.82
C ASN A 503 -4.57 16.88 13.97
N TYR A 504 -5.18 15.88 14.59
CA TYR A 504 -5.43 14.59 13.97
C TYR A 504 -6.67 13.96 14.58
N TYR A 505 -7.35 13.11 13.81
CA TYR A 505 -8.39 12.23 14.31
C TYR A 505 -7.77 10.94 14.82
N LYS A 506 -8.32 10.41 15.90
CA LYS A 506 -7.95 9.15 16.52
C LYS A 506 -9.17 8.25 16.56
N ILE A 507 -9.06 7.05 16.01
CA ILE A 507 -10.05 5.99 16.21
C ILE A 507 -9.57 5.04 17.31
N ASP A 508 -10.38 4.87 18.34
CA ASP A 508 -10.07 4.04 19.51
C ASP A 508 -11.37 3.48 20.13
N TYR A 509 -11.26 2.81 21.27
CA TYR A 509 -12.38 2.34 22.07
C TYR A 509 -12.29 2.87 23.51
N ASN A 510 -13.33 3.58 23.97
CA ASN A 510 -13.30 4.27 25.27
C ASN A 510 -13.72 3.41 26.48
N GLY A 511 -13.87 2.10 26.28
CA GLY A 511 -14.40 1.15 27.27
C GLY A 511 -15.90 0.86 27.13
N THR A 512 -16.66 1.74 26.47
CA THR A 512 -18.10 1.57 26.24
C THR A 512 -18.49 1.48 24.77
N GLN A 513 -17.78 2.20 23.90
CA GLN A 513 -18.05 2.24 22.47
C GLN A 513 -16.80 2.64 21.69
N ALA A 514 -16.82 2.36 20.39
CA ALA A 514 -15.86 2.90 19.44
C ALA A 514 -16.03 4.43 19.35
N VAL A 515 -14.93 5.16 19.36
CA VAL A 515 -14.93 6.63 19.35
C VAL A 515 -13.95 7.16 18.32
N VAL A 516 -14.31 8.31 17.75
CA VAL A 516 -13.43 9.14 16.93
C VAL A 516 -13.25 10.46 17.67
N THR A 517 -12.03 10.76 18.09
CA THR A 517 -11.71 11.96 18.86
C THR A 517 -10.62 12.77 18.18
N THR A 518 -10.55 14.07 18.43
CA THR A 518 -9.45 14.92 17.96
C THR A 518 -8.31 14.92 18.97
N GLY A 519 -7.08 14.80 18.48
CA GLY A 519 -5.85 15.12 19.21
C GLY A 519 -5.08 16.28 18.57
N VAL A 520 -4.08 16.80 19.27
CA VAL A 520 -3.17 17.87 18.79
C VAL A 520 -1.72 17.48 19.05
N ASN A 521 -0.77 18.20 18.44
CA ASN A 521 0.67 17.97 18.57
C ASN A 521 1.08 16.52 18.22
N PHE A 522 0.47 15.94 17.18
CA PHE A 522 0.74 14.55 16.79
C PHE A 522 2.25 14.27 16.68
N ARG A 523 2.78 13.50 17.63
CA ARG A 523 4.19 13.10 17.76
C ARG A 523 5.21 14.25 17.62
N LYS A 524 4.82 15.48 17.97
CA LYS A 524 5.59 16.70 17.65
C LYS A 524 7.07 16.68 18.09
N PRO A 525 7.45 16.30 19.33
CA PRO A 525 8.86 16.30 19.74
C PRO A 525 9.72 15.34 18.92
N TYR A 526 9.16 14.17 18.56
CA TYR A 526 9.85 13.13 17.81
C TYR A 526 9.99 13.51 16.34
N TYR A 527 8.93 14.08 15.76
CA TYR A 527 8.97 14.67 14.43
C TYR A 527 10.02 15.79 14.36
N GLU A 528 10.05 16.73 15.31
CA GLU A 528 11.00 17.84 15.31
C GLU A 528 12.45 17.36 15.40
N PHE A 529 12.70 16.34 16.21
CA PHE A 529 13.99 15.66 16.29
C PHE A 529 14.42 15.08 14.94
N TRP A 530 13.63 14.17 14.36
CA TRP A 530 14.02 13.53 13.10
C TRP A 530 14.04 14.49 11.93
N ASN A 531 13.11 15.44 11.87
CA ASN A 531 13.07 16.44 10.81
C ASN A 531 14.31 17.35 10.83
N LYS A 532 14.90 17.63 12.01
CA LYS A 532 16.16 18.37 12.14
C LYS A 532 17.31 17.67 11.40
N TYR A 533 17.34 16.34 11.38
CA TYR A 533 18.46 15.56 10.85
C TYR A 533 18.21 15.02 9.43
N LEU A 534 16.98 14.65 9.12
CA LEU A 534 16.62 14.13 7.79
C LEU A 534 16.53 15.25 6.74
N TYR A 535 16.06 16.43 7.14
CA TYR A 535 15.59 17.47 6.21
C TYR A 535 16.34 18.82 6.44
N LYS A 536 17.56 18.77 6.98
CA LYS A 536 18.33 19.91 7.52
C LYS A 536 18.70 21.01 6.50
N TYR A 537 18.81 20.68 5.22
CA TYR A 537 19.37 21.56 4.18
C TYR A 537 18.33 22.11 3.19
N GLU A 538 17.05 21.98 3.50
CA GLU A 538 16.01 22.06 2.47
C GLU A 538 15.26 23.38 2.42
N ASP A 539 15.49 24.33 3.32
CA ASP A 539 14.80 25.64 3.32
C ASP A 539 15.16 26.57 2.13
N THR A 540 15.92 26.09 1.15
CA THR A 540 16.11 26.83 -0.10
C THR A 540 14.78 26.90 -0.88
N MET A 541 14.41 28.11 -1.27
CA MET A 541 13.20 28.43 -2.02
C MET A 541 13.16 27.70 -3.37
N CYS A 542 11.98 27.63 -3.99
CA CYS A 542 11.70 27.14 -5.35
C CYS A 542 12.46 27.91 -6.45
N ASP A 543 13.78 27.93 -6.38
CA ASP A 543 14.66 28.41 -7.44
C ASP A 543 15.02 27.21 -8.31
N THR A 544 14.35 27.14 -9.46
CA THR A 544 14.59 26.15 -10.52
C THR A 544 16.03 26.17 -11.10
N SER A 545 16.87 27.12 -10.67
CA SER A 545 18.27 27.22 -11.09
C SER A 545 19.26 26.42 -10.23
N THR A 546 18.88 26.07 -8.99
CA THR A 546 19.69 25.20 -8.12
C THR A 546 19.12 23.81 -8.11
N LYS A 547 19.75 22.89 -8.86
CA LYS A 547 19.51 21.46 -8.71
C LYS A 547 19.88 21.05 -7.28
N LEU A 548 18.87 20.81 -6.45
CA LEU A 548 19.05 20.23 -5.13
C LEU A 548 19.76 18.89 -5.29
N SER A 549 20.98 18.79 -4.76
CA SER A 549 21.58 17.50 -4.46
C SER A 549 20.79 16.92 -3.30
N VAL A 550 20.02 15.86 -3.54
CA VAL A 550 19.55 15.00 -2.47
C VAL A 550 20.81 14.47 -1.79
N CYS A 551 21.02 14.83 -0.53
CA CYS A 551 22.04 14.15 0.27
C CYS A 551 21.48 12.74 0.52
N SER A 552 21.91 11.79 -0.30
CA SER A 552 21.76 10.37 -0.01
C SER A 552 22.58 10.06 1.24
N TYR A 553 22.00 10.25 2.43
CA TYR A 553 22.55 9.63 3.62
C TYR A 553 22.47 8.12 3.37
N ASN A 554 23.62 7.44 3.41
CA ASN A 554 23.68 5.98 3.37
C ASN A 554 23.12 5.46 4.70
N ILE A 555 21.80 5.51 4.86
CA ILE A 555 21.07 4.90 5.97
C ILE A 555 21.12 3.39 5.71
N TRP A 556 22.25 2.77 6.04
CA TRP A 556 22.48 1.34 5.83
C TRP A 556 21.88 0.59 7.01
N PHE A 557 20.79 -0.14 6.78
CA PHE A 557 20.34 -1.15 7.73
C PHE A 557 21.25 -2.37 7.59
N PRO A 558 21.90 -2.86 8.67
CA PRO A 558 22.69 -4.09 8.58
C PRO A 558 21.79 -5.25 8.16
N VAL A 559 22.17 -5.82 7.01
CA VAL A 559 21.59 -6.89 6.19
C VAL A 559 21.37 -8.24 6.90
N THR A 560 21.59 -8.36 8.20
CA THR A 560 21.61 -9.67 8.88
C THR A 560 20.25 -10.19 9.38
N ILE A 561 19.14 -9.84 8.75
CA ILE A 561 17.79 -10.33 9.13
C ILE A 561 17.01 -10.74 7.87
N TYR A 562 17.43 -11.80 7.20
CA TYR A 562 16.68 -12.34 6.06
C TYR A 562 16.49 -13.85 6.19
N THR A 563 15.72 -14.22 7.22
CA THR A 563 14.97 -15.49 7.27
C THR A 563 13.69 -15.40 8.11
N LEU A 564 13.31 -14.21 8.59
CA LEU A 564 12.28 -14.08 9.64
C LEU A 564 11.24 -13.00 9.40
N PHE A 565 11.13 -12.45 8.18
CA PHE A 565 10.09 -11.46 7.83
C PHE A 565 8.64 -11.94 8.01
N TYR A 566 8.43 -13.18 8.46
CA TYR A 566 7.21 -13.93 8.26
C TYR A 566 6.76 -14.82 9.41
N MET A 567 7.27 -14.64 10.63
CA MET A 567 6.76 -15.43 11.77
C MET A 567 6.24 -14.58 12.92
N ILE A 568 4.95 -14.87 13.20
CA ILE A 568 4.09 -14.59 14.35
C ILE A 568 3.20 -13.35 14.21
#